data_AF-Q3TTU6-F1
#
_entry.id   AF-Q3TTU6-F1
#
_cell.length_a   1.000
_cell.length_b   1.000
_cell.length_c   1.000
_cell.angle_alpha   90.00
_cell.angle_beta   90.00
_cell.angle_gamma   90.00
#
_symmetry.space_group_name_H-M   'P 1'
#
loop_
_entity.id
_entity.type
_entity.pdbx_description
1 polymer ?
#
loop_
_entity_poly.entity_id
_entity_poly.type
_entity_poly.pdbx_seq_one_letter_code
_entity_poly.pdbx_strand_id
1 'polypeptide(L)'
;MIQIDTYSYNNRSNKPIHRAYCQIKVFCDKGAERKIRDEERKQNRKKGKGQASQAQCNNSSDGKMAAIPLQKKSDITYFKTMPDLHSQPVLFIPDVHFANLQRTGQVYYNTDDEREGSVLVKRMFRPMEEEFGPTPSKQIKEENVKRVLLYVRKENDDVFDALMLKSPTVKGLMEALSEKYGLPVEKITKLYKKSKKGILVNMDDNIIEHYSNEDTFILNMESMVEGFKITLMEI
;
A
#
# COMPACT_ATOMS: atom_id res chain seq x y z
N MET A 1 12.94 -0.53 -8.95
CA MET A 1 13.68 -1.06 -7.79
C MET A 1 12.65 -1.49 -6.76
N ILE A 2 12.87 -2.59 -6.05
CA ILE A 2 12.11 -2.95 -4.85
C ILE A 2 12.96 -2.55 -3.65
N GLN A 3 12.38 -1.83 -2.69
CA GLN A 3 13.03 -1.42 -1.45
C GLN A 3 12.25 -2.00 -0.27
N ILE A 4 12.96 -2.42 0.78
CA ILE A 4 12.41 -2.91 2.03
C ILE A 4 12.99 -2.07 3.17
N ASP A 5 12.10 -1.42 3.91
CA ASP A 5 12.43 -0.68 5.14
C ASP A 5 11.89 -1.49 6.33
N THR A 6 12.77 -1.84 7.27
CA THR A 6 12.42 -2.56 8.50
C THR A 6 12.40 -1.59 9.67
N TYR A 7 11.31 -1.57 10.43
CA TYR A 7 11.12 -0.69 11.59
C TYR A 7 11.10 -1.51 12.89
N SER A 8 11.46 -0.85 13.99
CA SER A 8 11.30 -1.44 15.33
C SER A 8 9.82 -1.40 15.73
N TYR A 9 9.30 -2.50 16.27
CA TYR A 9 7.93 -2.56 16.80
C TYR A 9 7.75 -1.69 18.07
N ASN A 10 8.75 -1.69 18.95
CA ASN A 10 8.65 -1.04 20.27
C ASN A 10 8.94 0.46 20.25
N ASN A 11 9.57 0.96 19.20
CA ASN A 11 9.94 2.37 19.06
C ASN A 11 9.10 3.01 17.96
N ARG A 12 8.28 4.01 18.30
CA ARG A 12 7.45 4.77 17.35
C ARG A 12 8.27 5.76 16.50
N SER A 13 9.49 5.38 16.12
CA SER A 13 10.37 6.19 15.29
C SER A 13 9.94 6.10 13.83
N ASN A 14 9.94 7.24 13.15
CA ASN A 14 9.73 7.30 11.69
C ASN A 14 11.00 6.95 10.89
N LYS A 15 12.06 6.47 11.56
CA LYS A 15 13.33 6.07 10.94
C LYS A 15 13.42 4.54 10.91
N PRO A 16 13.70 3.91 9.76
CA PRO A 16 13.93 2.48 9.71
C PRO A 16 15.20 2.09 10.47
N ILE A 17 15.20 0.90 11.06
CA ILE A 17 16.38 0.29 11.70
C ILE A 17 17.27 -0.43 10.68
N HIS A 18 16.70 -0.82 9.53
CA HIS A 18 17.42 -1.42 8.42
C HIS A 18 16.72 -1.10 7.10
N ARG A 19 17.50 -0.92 6.04
CA ARG A 19 17.01 -0.68 4.68
C ARG A 19 17.80 -1.52 3.70
N ALA A 20 17.12 -2.12 2.72
CA ALA A 20 17.77 -2.82 1.62
C ALA A 20 16.97 -2.70 0.32
N TYR A 21 17.65 -2.91 -0.82
CA TYR A 21 17.02 -2.82 -2.13
C TYR A 21 17.44 -3.95 -3.08
N CYS A 22 16.61 -4.18 -4.10
CA CYS A 22 16.89 -5.03 -5.24
C CYS A 22 16.48 -4.31 -6.53
N GLN A 23 17.37 -4.29 -7.52
CA GLN A 23 17.04 -3.73 -8.84
C GLN A 23 16.11 -4.68 -9.58
N ILE A 24 15.06 -4.13 -10.19
CA ILE A 24 14.10 -4.91 -10.95
C ILE A 24 13.90 -4.30 -12.32
N LYS A 25 13.55 -5.16 -13.27
CA LYS A 25 13.05 -4.78 -14.58
C LYS A 25 11.80 -5.60 -14.84
N VAL A 26 10.69 -4.91 -15.07
CA VAL A 26 9.38 -5.55 -15.30
C VAL A 26 9.19 -5.71 -16.80
N PHE A 27 8.65 -6.86 -17.19
CA PHE A 27 8.34 -7.17 -18.57
C PHE A 27 6.89 -7.65 -18.65
N CYS A 28 6.21 -7.34 -19.75
CA CYS A 28 4.91 -7.95 -20.05
C CYS A 28 5.09 -9.40 -20.51
N ASP A 29 4.08 -10.23 -20.27
CA ASP A 29 4.04 -11.65 -20.60
C ASP A 29 5.27 -12.43 -20.07
N LYS A 30 5.72 -13.43 -20.82
CA LYS A 30 6.98 -14.16 -20.59
C LYS A 30 8.23 -13.38 -21.05
N GLY A 31 8.19 -12.05 -20.95
CA GLY A 31 9.24 -11.19 -21.48
C GLY A 31 10.58 -11.33 -20.75
N ALA A 32 10.56 -11.59 -19.45
CA ALA A 32 11.76 -11.82 -18.65
C ALA A 32 12.50 -13.10 -19.09
N GLU A 33 11.77 -14.20 -19.26
CA GLU A 33 12.33 -15.49 -19.68
C GLU A 33 12.81 -15.45 -21.13
N ARG A 34 12.14 -14.69 -22.01
CA ARG A 34 12.65 -14.42 -23.36
C ARG A 34 13.96 -13.63 -23.29
N LYS A 35 14.02 -12.58 -22.47
CA LYS A 35 15.23 -11.75 -22.33
C LYS A 35 16.43 -12.55 -21.82
N ILE A 36 16.25 -13.40 -20.81
CA ILE A 36 17.31 -14.25 -20.26
C ILE A 36 17.83 -15.21 -21.34
N ARG A 37 16.93 -15.90 -22.04
CA ARG A 37 17.30 -16.83 -23.13
C ARG A 37 18.05 -16.13 -24.27
N ASP A 38 17.67 -14.91 -24.63
CA ASP A 38 18.35 -14.17 -25.70
C ASP A 38 19.76 -13.71 -25.31
N GLU A 39 19.96 -13.28 -24.06
CA GLU A 39 21.31 -12.96 -23.54
C GLU A 39 22.19 -14.22 -23.44
N GLU A 40 21.62 -15.36 -23.01
CA GLU A 40 22.33 -16.65 -22.96
C GLU A 40 22.78 -17.10 -24.37
N ARG A 41 21.88 -17.03 -25.36
CA ARG A 41 22.20 -17.32 -26.77
C ARG A 41 23.32 -16.40 -27.29
N LYS A 42 23.28 -15.12 -26.93
CA LYS A 42 24.31 -14.14 -27.33
C LYS A 42 25.66 -14.43 -26.68
N GLN A 43 25.67 -14.86 -25.41
CA GLN A 43 26.89 -15.24 -24.70
C GLN A 43 27.53 -16.50 -25.32
N ASN A 44 26.73 -17.49 -25.70
CA ASN A 44 27.23 -18.72 -26.33
C ASN A 44 27.85 -18.46 -27.71
N ARG A 45 27.28 -17.54 -28.50
CA ARG A 45 27.87 -17.14 -29.80
C ARG A 45 29.23 -16.46 -29.66
N LYS A 46 29.48 -15.74 -28.55
CA LYS A 46 30.79 -15.12 -28.27
C LYS A 46 31.84 -16.13 -27.80
N LYS A 47 31.43 -17.18 -27.08
CA LYS A 47 32.34 -18.27 -26.66
C LYS A 47 32.73 -19.20 -27.82
N GLY A 48 31.93 -19.26 -28.90
CA GLY A 48 32.19 -20.13 -30.05
C GLY A 48 33.29 -19.69 -31.02
N LYS A 49 34.03 -18.60 -30.77
CA LYS A 49 35.09 -18.09 -31.67
C LYS A 49 36.49 -18.00 -31.06
N GLY A 50 36.77 -18.74 -29.99
CA GLY A 50 38.13 -18.80 -29.46
C GLY A 50 38.35 -19.93 -28.47
N GLN A 51 38.93 -21.03 -28.99
CA GLN A 51 39.78 -22.06 -28.36
C GLN A 51 39.43 -23.46 -28.89
N ALA A 52 39.89 -23.72 -30.11
CA ALA A 52 40.41 -25.04 -30.45
C ALA A 52 41.91 -25.05 -30.03
N SER A 53 42.43 -26.23 -29.66
CA SER A 53 43.69 -26.52 -28.95
C SER A 53 43.57 -26.28 -27.43
N GLN A 54 43.66 -27.29 -26.55
CA GLN A 54 44.52 -28.47 -26.55
C GLN A 54 43.84 -29.66 -25.80
N ALA A 55 44.16 -30.87 -26.25
CA ALA A 55 43.82 -32.18 -25.66
C ALA A 55 44.41 -32.35 -24.23
N GLN A 56 44.04 -33.33 -23.37
CA GLN A 56 44.08 -34.78 -23.59
C GLN A 56 43.59 -35.57 -22.33
N CYS A 57 42.84 -36.68 -22.57
CA CYS A 57 42.78 -38.02 -21.91
C CYS A 57 42.55 -38.18 -20.38
N ASN A 58 41.85 -39.20 -19.81
CA ASN A 58 41.66 -40.61 -20.21
C ASN A 58 40.52 -41.33 -19.40
N ASN A 59 39.83 -42.27 -20.08
CA ASN A 59 39.28 -43.60 -19.72
C ASN A 59 38.41 -43.87 -18.46
N SER A 60 37.21 -44.45 -18.66
CA SER A 60 36.84 -45.88 -18.37
C SER A 60 35.37 -46.08 -17.92
N SER A 61 34.59 -46.75 -18.77
CA SER A 61 33.51 -47.75 -18.52
C SER A 61 32.47 -47.61 -17.40
N ASP A 62 31.22 -47.43 -17.86
CA ASP A 62 29.94 -48.04 -17.45
C ASP A 62 29.68 -48.52 -16.00
N GLY A 63 28.66 -47.93 -15.39
CA GLY A 63 28.01 -48.47 -14.18
C GLY A 63 26.93 -47.56 -13.62
N LYS A 64 25.75 -47.54 -14.24
CA LYS A 64 24.44 -47.06 -13.72
C LYS A 64 24.51 -46.01 -12.59
N MET A 65 24.71 -44.75 -12.95
CA MET A 65 24.32 -43.65 -12.07
C MET A 65 22.80 -43.51 -12.17
N ALA A 66 22.11 -43.99 -11.15
CA ALA A 66 20.70 -43.69 -10.93
C ALA A 66 20.49 -42.18 -11.13
N ALA A 67 19.49 -41.82 -11.93
CA ALA A 67 19.08 -40.44 -12.11
C ALA A 67 18.67 -39.88 -10.73
N ILE A 68 19.59 -39.19 -10.08
CA ILE A 68 19.29 -38.40 -8.89
C ILE A 68 18.24 -37.37 -9.34
N PRO A 69 17.07 -37.29 -8.70
CA PRO A 69 16.09 -36.27 -9.03
C PRO A 69 16.77 -34.91 -8.92
N LEU A 70 16.86 -34.22 -10.06
CA LEU A 70 17.46 -32.90 -10.16
C LEU A 70 16.70 -31.98 -9.20
N GLN A 71 17.24 -31.80 -8.00
CA GLN A 71 16.62 -30.94 -7.01
C GLN A 71 16.52 -29.56 -7.62
N LYS A 72 15.27 -29.11 -7.78
CA LYS A 72 14.91 -27.86 -8.45
C LYS A 72 15.44 -26.71 -7.59
N LYS A 73 16.70 -26.34 -7.79
CA LYS A 73 17.31 -25.20 -7.11
C LYS A 73 16.63 -23.95 -7.65
N SER A 74 15.95 -23.23 -6.78
CA SER A 74 15.40 -21.92 -7.10
C SER A 74 16.53 -20.90 -7.22
N ASP A 75 16.49 -20.07 -8.27
CA ASP A 75 17.37 -18.92 -8.38
C ASP A 75 16.95 -17.86 -7.34
N ILE A 76 17.86 -17.52 -6.43
CA ILE A 76 17.61 -16.58 -5.32
C ILE A 76 18.50 -15.35 -5.49
N THR A 77 17.90 -14.16 -5.39
CA THR A 77 18.64 -12.89 -5.37
C THR A 77 18.50 -12.24 -4.00
N TYR A 78 19.63 -11.95 -3.34
CA TYR A 78 19.65 -11.26 -2.05
C TYR A 78 19.58 -9.74 -2.22
N PHE A 79 18.88 -9.08 -1.31
CA PHE A 79 18.79 -7.62 -1.27
C PHE A 79 20.12 -7.02 -0.80
N LYS A 80 20.48 -5.86 -1.36
CA LYS A 80 21.66 -5.10 -0.95
C LYS A 80 21.28 -4.07 0.11
N THR A 81 21.94 -4.11 1.27
CA THR A 81 21.75 -3.13 2.35
C THR A 81 22.08 -1.71 1.88
N MET A 82 21.27 -0.73 2.29
CA MET A 82 21.50 0.69 2.08
C MET A 82 21.98 1.34 3.38
N PRO A 83 23.07 2.13 3.34
CA PRO A 83 23.58 2.81 4.53
C PRO A 83 22.71 4.01 4.93
N ASP A 84 21.99 4.60 3.97
CA ASP A 84 21.14 5.75 4.24
C ASP A 84 19.76 5.34 4.74
N LEU A 85 19.48 5.74 5.98
CA LEU A 85 18.21 5.51 6.68
C LEU A 85 17.39 6.81 6.82
N HIS A 86 17.86 7.94 6.28
CA HIS A 86 17.20 9.23 6.44
C HIS A 86 16.34 9.62 5.24
N SER A 87 16.74 9.24 4.01
CA SER A 87 15.92 9.49 2.84
C SER A 87 14.56 8.80 2.98
N GLN A 88 13.49 9.50 2.62
CA GLN A 88 12.14 8.96 2.62
C GLN A 88 11.78 8.44 1.22
N PRO A 89 11.16 7.24 1.11
CA PRO A 89 10.68 6.76 -0.18
C PRO A 89 9.47 7.59 -0.63
N VAL A 90 9.34 7.78 -1.94
CA VAL A 90 8.15 8.41 -2.53
C VAL A 90 7.01 7.39 -2.53
N LEU A 91 5.94 7.69 -1.79
CA LEU A 91 4.71 6.90 -1.80
C LEU A 91 3.72 7.53 -2.78
N PHE A 92 3.29 6.76 -3.77
CA PHE A 92 2.20 7.16 -4.64
C PHE A 92 0.88 6.80 -3.96
N ILE A 93 0.08 7.81 -3.61
CA ILE A 93 -1.24 7.66 -3.02
C ILE A 93 -2.24 8.29 -3.99
N PRO A 94 -2.99 7.50 -4.79
CA PRO A 94 -4.04 8.06 -5.63
C PRO A 94 -5.09 8.75 -4.73
N ASP A 95 -5.66 9.85 -5.21
CA ASP A 95 -6.68 10.68 -4.53
C ASP A 95 -6.20 11.62 -3.42
N VAL A 96 -4.90 11.66 -3.10
CA VAL A 96 -4.32 12.82 -2.40
C VAL A 96 -4.03 13.87 -3.46
N HIS A 97 -4.96 14.82 -3.63
CA HIS A 97 -4.74 15.99 -4.48
C HIS A 97 -3.36 16.58 -4.16
N PHE A 98 -2.61 16.99 -5.19
CA PHE A 98 -1.27 17.58 -5.17
C PHE A 98 -1.08 18.80 -4.24
N ALA A 99 -2.07 19.14 -3.40
CA ALA A 99 -2.10 20.29 -2.52
C ALA A 99 -1.18 20.19 -1.28
N ASN A 100 -0.70 18.99 -0.88
CA ASN A 100 0.00 18.83 0.40
C ASN A 100 1.41 18.23 0.36
N LEU A 101 2.00 17.95 -0.80
CA LEU A 101 3.35 17.33 -0.85
C LEU A 101 4.51 18.28 -0.45
N GLN A 102 4.22 19.52 -0.05
CA GLN A 102 5.24 20.40 0.56
C GLN A 102 5.17 20.52 2.09
N ARG A 103 4.24 19.86 2.79
CA ARG A 103 4.00 20.17 4.22
C ARG A 103 4.48 19.13 5.24
N THR A 104 5.56 18.43 4.92
CA THR A 104 6.41 17.82 5.96
C THR A 104 7.90 18.08 5.67
N GLY A 105 8.19 19.30 5.22
CA GLY A 105 9.54 19.88 5.27
C GLY A 105 9.79 20.45 6.65
N GLN A 106 10.93 20.10 7.22
CA GLN A 106 11.36 20.54 8.53
C GLN A 106 11.37 22.06 8.65
N VAL A 107 10.84 22.55 9.77
CA VAL A 107 11.05 23.90 10.27
C VAL A 107 12.52 24.05 10.64
N TYR A 108 13.36 24.64 9.78
CA TYR A 108 14.64 25.24 10.17
C TYR A 108 14.98 26.46 9.27
N TYR A 109 15.53 27.46 9.95
CA TYR A 109 15.78 28.87 9.62
C TYR A 109 16.01 29.28 8.15
N ASN A 110 15.31 30.37 7.78
CA ASN A 110 15.59 31.21 6.63
C ASN A 110 17.01 31.79 6.72
N THR A 111 17.77 31.66 5.65
CA THR A 111 18.80 32.63 5.26
C THR A 111 18.69 32.72 3.74
N ASP A 112 18.39 33.92 3.27
CA ASP A 112 18.36 34.32 1.86
C ASP A 112 19.66 33.91 1.14
N ASP A 113 19.55 33.38 -0.07
CA ASP A 113 20.35 33.88 -1.20
C ASP A 113 19.74 33.42 -2.55
N GLU A 114 19.78 34.33 -3.51
CA GLU A 114 19.28 34.20 -4.87
C GLU A 114 20.09 33.18 -5.69
N ARG A 115 19.44 32.43 -6.60
CA ARG A 115 19.95 32.20 -7.97
C ARG A 115 19.02 31.41 -8.89
N GLU A 116 18.89 31.96 -10.10
CA GLU A 116 18.24 31.42 -11.30
C GLU A 116 18.65 29.99 -11.68
N GLY A 117 17.73 29.28 -12.34
CA GLY A 117 18.03 27.99 -12.97
C GLY A 117 16.88 27.44 -13.82
N SER A 118 16.42 28.21 -14.80
CA SER A 118 15.50 27.76 -15.87
C SER A 118 16.16 26.68 -16.74
N VAL A 119 15.54 25.50 -16.85
CA VAL A 119 15.80 24.56 -17.96
C VAL A 119 14.48 24.00 -18.48
N LEU A 120 13.94 24.66 -19.51
CA LEU A 120 12.88 24.17 -20.38
C LEU A 120 13.46 23.11 -21.33
N VAL A 121 12.88 21.91 -21.37
CA VAL A 121 13.16 20.96 -22.46
C VAL A 121 11.85 20.63 -23.18
N LYS A 122 11.81 21.06 -24.45
CA LYS A 122 10.72 20.94 -25.43
C LYS A 122 11.05 19.83 -26.43
N ARG A 123 10.12 18.89 -26.70
CA ARG A 123 9.95 18.17 -27.99
C ARG A 123 8.65 17.36 -27.96
N MET A 124 7.56 17.81 -28.61
CA MET A 124 7.18 17.73 -30.05
C MET A 124 6.37 16.46 -30.37
N PHE A 125 5.06 16.61 -30.58
CA PHE A 125 4.29 15.95 -31.65
C PHE A 125 3.14 16.89 -32.08
N ARG A 126 2.92 16.97 -33.41
CA ARG A 126 2.03 17.91 -34.12
C ARG A 126 0.53 17.57 -33.98
N PRO A 127 -0.36 18.56 -34.23
CA PRO A 127 -1.81 18.38 -34.26
C PRO A 127 -2.29 17.88 -35.64
N MET A 128 -3.32 17.03 -35.66
CA MET A 128 -4.15 16.76 -36.83
C MET A 128 -5.60 16.87 -36.39
N GLU A 129 -6.29 17.89 -36.89
CA GLU A 129 -7.74 18.02 -36.82
C GLU A 129 -8.34 17.06 -37.85
N GLU A 130 -9.26 16.18 -37.44
CA GLU A 130 -10.43 15.88 -38.25
C GLU A 130 -11.55 15.30 -37.38
N GLU A 131 -12.73 15.82 -37.65
CA GLU A 131 -13.97 15.85 -36.89
C GLU A 131 -14.79 14.57 -37.13
N PHE A 132 -15.08 13.77 -36.09
CA PHE A 132 -16.18 12.80 -36.10
C PHE A 132 -16.77 12.58 -34.69
N GLY A 133 -17.91 13.22 -34.43
CA GLY A 133 -19.01 12.76 -33.58
C GLY A 133 -18.86 12.91 -32.04
N PRO A 134 -19.87 13.45 -31.34
CA PRO A 134 -19.88 13.41 -29.88
C PRO A 134 -20.14 11.98 -29.42
N THR A 135 -19.12 11.33 -28.87
CA THR A 135 -19.31 10.08 -28.13
C THR A 135 -20.21 10.34 -26.94
N PRO A 136 -21.22 9.49 -26.68
CA PRO A 136 -22.30 9.81 -25.75
C PRO A 136 -21.76 10.04 -24.36
N SER A 137 -22.22 11.13 -23.76
CA SER A 137 -22.12 11.46 -22.34
C SER A 137 -22.34 10.21 -21.49
N LYS A 138 -21.24 9.60 -21.03
CA LYS A 138 -21.30 8.72 -19.86
C LYS A 138 -21.53 9.62 -18.66
N GLN A 139 -22.78 9.56 -18.23
CA GLN A 139 -23.40 10.21 -17.09
C GLN A 139 -22.43 10.49 -15.94
N ILE A 140 -22.41 11.74 -15.52
CA ILE A 140 -22.08 12.13 -14.16
C ILE A 140 -23.05 11.42 -13.21
N LYS A 141 -22.56 10.42 -12.47
CA LYS A 141 -23.04 9.85 -11.19
C LYS A 141 -22.26 8.55 -11.00
N GLU A 142 -21.35 8.44 -10.05
CA GLU A 142 -21.66 8.38 -8.63
C GLU A 142 -20.42 8.91 -7.90
N GLU A 143 -20.59 10.03 -7.19
CA GLU A 143 -19.70 10.46 -6.13
C GLU A 143 -19.24 9.20 -5.37
N ASN A 144 -17.93 8.93 -5.32
CA ASN A 144 -17.38 7.73 -4.65
C ASN A 144 -17.88 7.75 -3.20
N VAL A 145 -19.01 7.07 -2.94
CA VAL A 145 -19.56 6.97 -1.60
C VAL A 145 -18.57 6.11 -0.82
N LYS A 146 -17.66 6.75 -0.07
CA LYS A 146 -16.69 6.06 0.78
C LYS A 146 -17.47 5.31 1.86
N ARG A 147 -17.77 4.04 1.60
CA ARG A 147 -18.33 3.13 2.60
C ARG A 147 -17.19 2.61 3.46
N VAL A 148 -17.46 2.46 4.75
CA VAL A 148 -16.51 1.93 5.73
C VAL A 148 -17.15 0.76 6.46
N LEU A 149 -16.47 -0.39 6.47
CA LEU A 149 -16.84 -1.54 7.26
C LEU A 149 -16.08 -1.51 8.59
N LEU A 150 -16.78 -1.53 9.71
CA LEU A 150 -16.20 -1.67 11.04
C LEU A 150 -16.56 -3.04 11.64
N TYR A 151 -15.66 -3.60 12.43
CA TYR A 151 -15.91 -4.80 13.21
C TYR A 151 -16.09 -4.44 14.68
N VAL A 152 -17.24 -4.77 15.25
CA VAL A 152 -17.55 -4.45 16.64
C VAL A 152 -17.98 -5.69 17.41
N ARG A 153 -17.64 -5.78 18.69
CA ARG A 153 -18.18 -6.82 19.58
C ARG A 153 -18.46 -6.24 20.95
N LYS A 154 -19.31 -6.86 21.75
CA LYS A 154 -19.41 -6.52 23.18
C LYS A 154 -18.21 -7.11 23.92
N GLU A 155 -17.93 -6.57 25.11
CA GLU A 155 -16.76 -6.98 25.91
C GLU A 155 -16.74 -8.49 26.23
N ASN A 156 -17.92 -9.10 26.40
CA ASN A 156 -18.07 -10.51 26.75
C ASN A 156 -18.32 -11.43 25.54
N ASP A 157 -18.35 -10.88 24.32
CA ASP A 157 -18.62 -11.66 23.10
C ASP A 157 -17.30 -12.00 22.41
N ASP A 158 -17.12 -13.22 21.91
CA ASP A 158 -15.91 -13.63 21.18
C ASP A 158 -16.00 -13.36 19.66
N VAL A 159 -17.18 -13.01 19.18
CA VAL A 159 -17.47 -12.83 17.75
C VAL A 159 -17.72 -11.35 17.46
N PHE A 160 -17.18 -10.88 16.33
CA PHE A 160 -17.42 -9.53 15.84
C PHE A 160 -18.61 -9.48 14.89
N ASP A 161 -19.42 -8.44 15.06
CA ASP A 161 -20.42 -7.98 14.15
C ASP A 161 -19.83 -7.01 13.12
N ALA A 162 -20.29 -7.12 11.88
CA ALA A 162 -20.03 -6.14 10.84
C ALA A 162 -21.01 -4.94 10.95
N LEU A 163 -20.46 -3.73 11.07
CA LEU A 163 -21.18 -2.46 10.89
C LEU A 163 -20.74 -1.81 9.60
N MET A 164 -21.64 -1.81 8.60
CA MET A 164 -21.40 -1.17 7.31
C MET A 164 -21.93 0.27 7.34
N LEU A 165 -21.02 1.24 7.36
CA LEU A 165 -21.37 2.65 7.27
C LEU A 165 -21.51 3.01 5.79
N LYS A 166 -22.72 3.41 5.39
CA LYS A 166 -23.00 3.89 4.03
C LYS A 166 -22.27 5.19 3.72
N SER A 167 -22.05 6.03 4.73
CA SER A 167 -21.22 7.23 4.66
C SER A 167 -20.38 7.33 5.94
N PRO A 168 -19.16 7.86 5.89
CA PRO A 168 -18.27 7.94 7.04
C PRO A 168 -18.61 9.18 7.88
N THR A 169 -19.86 9.28 8.33
CA THR A 169 -20.41 10.39 9.12
C THR A 169 -21.04 9.86 10.42
N VAL A 170 -21.28 10.74 11.40
CA VAL A 170 -21.96 10.39 12.67
C VAL A 170 -23.34 9.84 12.38
N LYS A 171 -24.06 10.45 11.44
CA LYS A 171 -25.36 9.98 10.99
C LYS A 171 -25.25 8.57 10.40
N GLY A 172 -24.27 8.33 9.53
CA GLY A 172 -24.04 7.00 8.93
C GLY A 172 -23.73 5.93 9.97
N LEU A 173 -22.97 6.27 11.02
CA LEU A 173 -22.71 5.37 12.14
C LEU A 173 -23.96 5.09 12.98
N MET A 174 -24.77 6.10 13.29
CA MET A 174 -26.04 5.93 14.00
C MET A 174 -27.03 5.05 13.22
N GLU A 175 -27.13 5.24 11.91
CA GLU A 175 -27.95 4.42 11.01
C GLU A 175 -27.48 2.96 10.99
N ALA A 176 -26.16 2.71 10.89
CA ALA A 176 -25.61 1.35 10.92
C ALA A 176 -25.86 0.66 12.27
N LEU A 177 -25.71 1.37 13.38
CA LEU A 177 -26.04 0.86 14.72
C LEU A 177 -27.53 0.58 14.88
N SER A 178 -28.39 1.44 14.34
CA SER A 178 -29.84 1.26 14.32
C SER A 178 -30.23 0.01 13.54
N GLU A 179 -29.69 -0.16 12.34
CA GLU A 179 -29.96 -1.31 11.46
C GLU A 179 -29.50 -2.63 12.10
N LYS A 180 -28.32 -2.64 12.73
CA LYS A 180 -27.74 -3.85 13.31
C LYS A 180 -28.36 -4.24 14.65
N TYR A 181 -28.65 -3.27 15.52
CA TYR A 181 -29.06 -3.54 16.91
C TYR A 181 -30.50 -3.12 17.23
N GLY A 182 -31.26 -2.61 16.24
CA GLY A 182 -32.66 -2.21 16.42
C GLY A 182 -32.84 -0.97 17.30
N LEU A 183 -31.81 -0.14 17.43
CA LEU A 183 -31.89 1.10 18.18
C LEU A 183 -32.56 2.21 17.34
N PRO A 184 -33.54 2.95 17.86
CA PRO A 184 -34.00 4.16 17.18
C PRO A 184 -32.87 5.21 17.14
N VAL A 185 -32.61 5.77 15.96
CA VAL A 185 -31.54 6.76 15.74
C VAL A 185 -31.72 7.96 16.67
N GLU A 186 -32.96 8.38 16.91
CA GLU A 186 -33.32 9.51 17.78
C GLU A 186 -32.99 9.25 19.25
N LYS A 187 -32.87 7.99 19.64
CA LYS A 187 -32.46 7.61 21.00
C LYS A 187 -30.96 7.52 21.14
N ILE A 188 -30.15 7.59 20.08
CA ILE A 188 -28.68 7.61 20.22
C ILE A 188 -28.24 9.04 20.48
N THR A 189 -28.14 9.41 21.76
CA THR A 189 -27.90 10.81 22.15
C THR A 189 -26.42 11.15 22.29
N LYS A 190 -25.57 10.15 22.55
CA LYS A 190 -24.14 10.34 22.77
C LYS A 190 -23.33 9.26 22.07
N LEU A 191 -22.31 9.69 21.32
CA LEU A 191 -21.39 8.82 20.60
C LEU A 191 -19.94 9.20 20.96
N TYR A 192 -19.20 8.24 21.50
CA TYR A 192 -17.85 8.44 21.96
C TYR A 192 -16.87 7.44 21.36
N LYS A 193 -15.65 7.91 21.08
CA LYS A 193 -14.48 7.08 20.82
C LYS A 193 -13.65 6.95 22.10
N LYS A 194 -13.28 5.74 22.49
CA LYS A 194 -12.27 5.52 23.54
C LYS A 194 -11.01 4.96 22.92
N SER A 195 -9.91 5.73 22.97
CA SER A 195 -8.61 5.27 22.47
C SER A 195 -8.01 4.19 23.37
N LYS A 196 -7.00 3.45 22.86
CA LYS A 196 -6.21 2.49 23.66
C LYS A 196 -5.56 3.11 24.91
N LYS A 197 -5.34 4.43 24.90
CA LYS A 197 -4.78 5.20 26.04
C LYS A 197 -5.85 5.59 27.08
N GLY A 198 -7.10 5.20 26.88
CA GLY A 198 -8.22 5.53 27.76
C GLY A 198 -8.84 6.91 27.53
N ILE A 199 -8.34 7.70 26.56
CA ILE A 199 -8.90 9.02 26.24
C ILE A 199 -10.26 8.83 25.57
N LEU A 200 -11.29 9.49 26.12
CA LEU A 200 -12.65 9.54 25.60
C LEU A 200 -12.84 10.79 24.74
N VAL A 201 -13.36 10.65 23.54
CA VAL A 201 -13.53 11.72 22.55
C VAL A 201 -14.97 11.72 22.04
N ASN A 202 -15.62 12.89 21.98
CA ASN A 202 -16.90 13.04 21.29
C ASN A 202 -16.70 12.79 19.80
N MET A 203 -17.53 11.94 19.20
CA MET A 203 -17.44 11.70 17.76
C MET A 203 -18.11 12.82 16.97
N ASP A 204 -17.40 13.29 15.93
CA ASP A 204 -17.92 14.09 14.84
C ASP A 204 -17.60 13.39 13.50
N ASP A 205 -18.03 13.98 12.38
CA ASP A 205 -17.81 13.40 11.05
C ASP A 205 -16.33 13.25 10.73
N ASN A 206 -15.49 14.21 11.15
CA ASN A 206 -14.05 14.18 10.91
C ASN A 206 -13.39 12.97 11.59
N ILE A 207 -13.78 12.65 12.83
CA ILE A 207 -13.29 11.44 13.51
C ILE A 207 -13.67 10.17 12.74
N ILE A 208 -14.89 10.10 12.20
CA ILE A 208 -15.40 8.90 11.52
C ILE A 208 -14.78 8.74 10.13
N GLU A 209 -14.49 9.83 9.43
CA GLU A 209 -13.75 9.84 8.16
C GLU A 209 -12.35 9.22 8.25
N HIS A 210 -11.75 9.20 9.44
CA HIS A 210 -10.44 8.59 9.67
C HIS A 210 -10.49 7.08 9.92
N TYR A 211 -11.68 6.48 10.05
CA TYR A 211 -11.79 5.04 10.19
C TYR A 211 -11.45 4.32 8.88
N SER A 212 -10.69 3.25 9.03
CA SER A 212 -10.32 2.36 7.93
C SER A 212 -11.26 1.16 7.88
N ASN A 213 -11.35 0.54 6.71
CA ASN A 213 -12.06 -0.73 6.58
C ASN A 213 -11.46 -1.76 7.52
N GLU A 214 -12.33 -2.52 8.17
CA GLU A 214 -12.04 -3.60 9.10
C GLU A 214 -11.43 -3.12 10.45
N ASP A 215 -11.47 -1.82 10.75
CA ASP A 215 -11.13 -1.32 12.08
C ASP A 215 -12.00 -2.01 13.15
N THR A 216 -11.36 -2.43 14.24
CA THR A 216 -11.97 -3.26 15.28
C THR A 216 -12.22 -2.47 16.57
N PHE A 217 -13.40 -2.66 17.16
CA PHE A 217 -13.78 -1.98 18.40
C PHE A 217 -14.54 -2.90 19.37
N ILE A 218 -14.42 -2.60 20.66
CA ILE A 218 -15.40 -3.03 21.64
C ILE A 218 -16.53 -2.00 21.69
N LEU A 219 -17.75 -2.45 21.44
CA LEU A 219 -18.97 -1.66 21.53
C LEU A 219 -19.52 -1.72 22.95
N ASN A 220 -19.59 -0.58 23.62
CA ASN A 220 -20.34 -0.39 24.85
C ASN A 220 -21.59 0.45 24.59
N MET A 221 -22.74 -0.01 25.08
CA MET A 221 -24.04 0.61 24.93
C MET A 221 -24.69 0.75 26.30
N GLU A 222 -24.74 1.98 26.80
CA GLU A 222 -25.30 2.32 28.11
C GLU A 222 -26.67 2.99 27.92
N SER A 223 -27.70 2.44 28.55
CA SER A 223 -29.03 3.07 28.61
C SER A 223 -28.99 4.25 29.59
N MET A 224 -29.50 5.39 29.15
CA MET A 224 -29.64 6.64 29.90
C MET A 224 -31.10 7.10 29.91
N VAL A 225 -31.44 8.02 30.81
CA VAL A 225 -32.81 8.55 30.96
C VAL A 225 -33.33 9.16 29.64
N GLU A 226 -32.44 9.78 28.86
CA GLU A 226 -32.78 10.46 27.60
C GLU A 226 -32.42 9.65 26.33
N GLY A 227 -31.98 8.40 26.44
CA GLY A 227 -31.59 7.59 25.29
C GLY A 227 -30.45 6.62 25.55
N PHE A 228 -29.57 6.42 24.58
CA PHE A 228 -28.42 5.52 24.64
C PHE A 228 -27.13 6.32 24.45
N LYS A 229 -26.15 6.02 25.29
CA LYS A 229 -24.77 6.42 25.12
C LYS A 229 -24.00 5.26 24.51
N ILE A 230 -23.40 5.49 23.35
CA ILE A 230 -22.58 4.52 22.63
C ILE A 230 -21.11 4.90 22.77
N THR A 231 -20.26 3.91 23.05
CA THR A 231 -18.80 4.08 23.06
C THR A 231 -18.15 2.98 22.21
N LEU A 232 -17.35 3.38 21.21
CA LEU A 232 -16.47 2.47 20.47
C LEU A 232 -15.05 2.55 21.07
N MET A 233 -14.57 1.45 21.65
CA MET A 233 -13.24 1.35 22.24
C MET A 233 -12.28 0.64 21.29
N GLU A 234 -11.16 1.29 20.95
CA GLU A 234 -10.11 0.70 20.12
C GLU A 234 -9.42 -0.47 20.82
N ILE A 235 -9.22 -1.56 20.08
CA ILE A 235 -8.50 -2.77 20.51
C ILE A 235 -7.08 -2.75 19.96
#